data_AF-A0A6N2LAN6-F1
#
_entry.id   AF-A0A6N2LAN6-F1
#
_cell.length_a   1.000
_cell.length_b   1.000
_cell.length_c   1.000
_cell.angle_alpha   90.00
_cell.angle_beta   90.00
_cell.angle_gamma   90.00
#
_symmetry.space_group_name_H-M   'P 1'
#
loop_
_entity.id
_entity.type
_entity.pdbx_description
1 polymer ?
#
loop_
_entity_poly.entity_id
_entity_poly.type
_entity_poly.pdbx_seq_one_letter_code
_entity_poly.pdbx_strand_id
1 'polypeptide(L)'
;MGSNAAYVEPEEAVPKWQGTIPSSNLSELASIINTEWGNFNCSNLPITEFDSSLDAESSNPGSRIFEKLTSAMYLGEIVRRVLLKMAQETALFGDVVPPELATPYQLRSPDMAAMHQDTSEDHDVVGEKLKEIFGGGGG
;
A
#
# COMPACT_ATOMS: atom_id res chain seq x y z
N MET A 1 -7.38 -3.69 -4.16
CA MET A 1 -7.73 -4.33 -2.86
C MET A 1 -7.58 -3.29 -1.76
N GLY A 2 -8.42 -3.34 -0.75
CA GLY A 2 -8.36 -2.44 0.41
C GLY A 2 -7.91 -3.17 1.68
N SER A 3 -7.66 -2.42 2.74
CA SER A 3 -7.39 -2.96 4.07
C SER A 3 -8.48 -2.50 5.03
N ASN A 4 -9.03 -3.42 5.82
CA ASN A 4 -10.00 -3.10 6.86
C ASN A 4 -9.90 -4.09 8.03
N ALA A 5 -10.39 -3.68 9.20
CA ALA A 5 -10.53 -4.51 10.37
C ALA A 5 -11.87 -4.26 11.05
N ALA A 6 -12.38 -5.29 11.72
CA ALA A 6 -13.52 -5.18 12.61
C ALA A 6 -13.17 -5.81 13.96
N TYR A 7 -13.75 -5.29 15.02
CA TYR A 7 -13.57 -5.82 16.37
C TYR A 7 -14.87 -5.74 17.16
N VAL A 8 -14.91 -6.45 18.29
CA VAL A 8 -16.06 -6.45 19.21
C VAL A 8 -15.77 -5.45 20.32
N GLU A 9 -16.68 -4.49 20.50
CA GLU A 9 -16.59 -3.45 21.53
C GLU A 9 -17.80 -3.58 22.48
N PRO A 10 -17.62 -3.55 23.81
CA PRO A 10 -18.74 -3.46 24.75
C PRO A 10 -19.61 -2.24 24.44
N GLU A 11 -20.94 -2.37 24.52
CA GLU A 11 -21.84 -1.27 24.15
C GLU A 11 -21.62 0.00 24.99
N GLU A 12 -21.22 -0.16 26.26
CA GLU A 12 -20.87 0.95 27.16
C GLU A 12 -19.63 1.75 26.71
N ALA A 13 -18.76 1.14 25.91
CA ALA A 13 -17.57 1.76 25.33
C ALA A 13 -17.83 2.42 23.97
N VAL A 14 -19.08 2.46 23.50
CA VAL A 14 -19.49 3.12 22.24
C VAL A 14 -20.34 4.37 22.55
N PRO A 15 -19.75 5.56 22.78
CA PRO A 15 -20.49 6.77 23.16
C PRO A 15 -21.54 7.24 22.13
N LYS A 16 -21.40 6.80 20.87
CA LYS A 16 -22.32 7.13 19.78
C LYS A 16 -23.58 6.26 19.79
N TRP A 17 -23.58 5.13 20.50
CA TRP A 17 -24.74 4.27 20.64
C TRP A 17 -25.73 4.90 21.61
N GLN A 18 -26.94 5.20 21.13
CA GLN A 18 -28.02 5.82 21.91
C GLN A 18 -29.22 4.86 22.10
N GLY A 19 -29.01 3.56 21.88
CA GLY A 19 -30.04 2.55 22.07
C GLY A 19 -30.43 2.41 23.54
N THR A 20 -31.70 2.15 23.83
CA THR A 20 -32.13 1.72 25.17
C THR A 20 -31.60 0.32 25.44
N ILE A 21 -30.63 0.23 26.35
CA ILE A 21 -30.09 -1.05 26.79
C ILE A 21 -31.02 -1.64 27.86
N PRO A 22 -31.58 -2.86 27.69
CA PRO A 22 -32.32 -3.53 28.75
C PRO A 22 -31.42 -3.70 29.98
N SER A 23 -31.89 -3.20 31.13
CA SER A 23 -31.12 -3.08 32.38
C SER A 23 -30.60 -4.39 32.96
N SER A 24 -30.97 -5.54 32.40
CA SER A 24 -30.63 -6.85 32.96
C SER A 24 -29.31 -7.44 32.48
N ASN A 25 -28.60 -6.91 31.46
CA ASN A 25 -27.33 -7.51 30.97
C ASN A 25 -26.40 -6.49 30.23
N LEU A 26 -26.24 -5.27 30.77
CA LEU A 26 -25.35 -4.24 30.20
C LEU A 26 -23.92 -4.73 29.93
N SER A 27 -23.35 -5.55 30.82
CA SER A 27 -21.98 -6.06 30.70
C SER A 27 -21.81 -7.21 29.71
N GLU A 28 -22.90 -7.77 29.15
CA GLU A 28 -22.87 -8.88 28.19
C GLU A 28 -23.18 -8.43 26.75
N LEU A 29 -23.54 -7.16 26.56
CA LEU A 29 -23.90 -6.60 25.26
C LEU A 29 -22.66 -6.02 24.57
N ALA A 30 -22.43 -6.44 23.32
CA ALA A 30 -21.33 -5.99 22.51
C ALA A 30 -21.76 -5.69 21.07
N SER A 31 -21.16 -4.65 20.51
CA SER A 31 -21.35 -4.23 19.13
C SER A 31 -20.15 -4.65 18.27
N ILE A 32 -20.42 -4.99 17.01
CA ILE A 32 -19.36 -5.17 16.02
C ILE A 32 -19.02 -3.80 15.45
N ILE A 33 -17.79 -3.35 15.68
CA ILE A 33 -17.26 -2.12 15.13
C ILE A 33 -16.52 -2.46 13.84
N ASN A 34 -17.09 -2.04 12.72
CA ASN A 34 -16.36 -1.95 11.46
C ASN A 34 -15.55 -0.65 11.47
N THR A 35 -14.22 -0.76 11.47
CA THR A 35 -13.35 0.41 11.66
C THR A 35 -13.24 1.30 10.43
N GLU A 36 -13.40 0.73 9.23
CA GLU A 36 -13.09 1.41 7.97
C GLU A 36 -11.74 2.15 8.03
N TRP A 37 -10.74 1.50 8.62
CA TRP A 37 -9.49 2.14 9.06
C TRP A 37 -8.62 2.68 7.91
N GLY A 38 -8.99 2.46 6.65
CA GLY A 38 -8.21 2.91 5.49
C GLY A 38 -8.04 4.43 5.48
N ASN A 39 -8.99 5.16 6.05
CA ASN A 39 -8.93 6.62 6.20
C ASN A 39 -8.17 7.10 7.45
N PHE A 40 -7.59 6.20 8.25
CA PHE A 40 -6.76 6.61 9.38
C PHE A 40 -5.60 7.49 8.90
N ASN A 41 -5.42 8.62 9.58
CA ASN A 41 -4.35 9.57 9.28
C ASN A 41 -3.92 10.27 10.58
N CYS A 42 -2.63 10.29 10.86
CA CYS A 42 -2.06 11.02 11.97
C CYS A 42 -0.62 11.46 11.65
N SER A 43 -0.11 12.43 12.40
CA SER A 43 1.25 12.97 12.23
C SER A 43 2.37 11.96 12.49
N ASN A 44 2.04 10.79 13.06
CA ASN A 44 3.01 9.74 13.39
C ASN A 44 3.16 8.70 12.28
N LEU A 45 2.36 8.77 11.21
CA LEU A 45 2.55 7.89 10.06
C LEU A 45 3.88 8.23 9.34
N PRO A 46 4.70 7.22 9.00
CA PRO A 46 5.99 7.44 8.34
C PRO A 46 5.80 7.71 6.84
N ILE A 47 5.13 8.80 6.49
CA ILE A 47 4.83 9.17 5.11
C ILE A 47 6.09 9.69 4.42
N THR A 48 6.48 9.05 3.33
CA THR A 48 7.63 9.47 2.51
C THR A 48 7.21 10.43 1.38
N GLU A 49 8.19 10.95 0.64
CA GLU A 49 7.94 11.73 -0.58
C GLU A 49 7.22 10.90 -1.66
N PHE A 50 7.49 9.59 -1.72
CA PHE A 50 6.87 8.69 -2.70
C PHE A 50 5.40 8.43 -2.37
N ASP A 51 5.07 8.27 -1.09
CA ASP A 51 3.69 8.14 -0.61
C ASP A 51 2.90 9.42 -0.88
N SER A 52 3.51 10.58 -0.62
CA SER A 52 2.89 11.89 -0.84
C SER A 52 2.62 12.14 -2.34
N SER A 53 3.59 11.79 -3.19
CA SER A 53 3.45 11.88 -4.64
C SER A 53 2.39 10.91 -5.18
N LEU A 54 2.36 9.67 -4.67
CA LEU A 54 1.32 8.69 -5.01
C LEU A 54 -0.08 9.19 -4.60
N ASP A 55 -0.22 9.74 -3.40
CA ASP A 55 -1.49 10.29 -2.92
C ASP A 55 -1.97 11.46 -3.79
N ALA A 56 -1.08 12.39 -4.11
CA ALA A 56 -1.38 13.55 -4.94
C ALA A 56 -1.86 13.19 -6.36
N GLU A 57 -1.33 12.11 -6.94
CA GLU A 57 -1.71 11.59 -8.27
C GLU A 57 -2.87 10.59 -8.23
N SER A 58 -3.33 10.20 -7.04
CA SER A 58 -4.43 9.25 -6.88
C SER A 58 -5.78 9.84 -7.29
N SER A 59 -6.79 8.99 -7.49
CA SER A 59 -8.16 9.42 -7.75
C SER A 59 -8.84 10.10 -6.55
N ASN A 60 -8.25 9.99 -5.36
CA ASN A 60 -8.79 10.52 -4.11
C ASN A 60 -7.68 11.11 -3.21
N PRO A 61 -7.01 12.20 -3.63
CA PRO A 61 -5.94 12.82 -2.84
C PRO A 61 -6.39 13.20 -1.44
N GLY A 62 -5.52 13.02 -0.44
CA GLY A 62 -5.80 13.28 0.97
C GLY A 62 -6.74 12.28 1.64
N SER A 63 -7.21 11.26 0.91
CA SER A 63 -8.12 10.22 1.42
C SER A 63 -7.44 8.86 1.41
N ARG A 64 -7.92 7.96 2.28
CA ARG A 64 -7.46 6.58 2.35
C ARG A 64 -5.95 6.44 2.59
N ILE A 65 -5.39 7.34 3.39
CA ILE A 65 -3.94 7.43 3.61
C ILE A 65 -3.38 6.12 4.16
N PHE A 66 -3.98 5.55 5.21
CA PHE A 66 -3.53 4.28 5.76
C PHE A 66 -3.68 3.12 4.77
N GLU A 67 -4.74 3.09 3.97
CA GLU A 67 -4.90 2.09 2.90
C GLU A 67 -3.82 2.25 1.83
N LYS A 68 -3.46 3.48 1.43
CA LYS A 68 -2.37 3.75 0.48
C LYS A 68 -1.02 3.28 0.99
N LEU A 69 -0.76 3.44 2.29
CA LEU A 69 0.50 3.02 2.91
C LEU A 69 0.63 1.49 3.06
N THR A 70 -0.48 0.77 3.23
CA THR A 70 -0.45 -0.65 3.67
C THR A 70 -0.98 -1.64 2.65
N SER A 71 -1.81 -1.20 1.70
CA SER A 71 -2.44 -2.10 0.76
C SER A 71 -1.45 -2.57 -0.32
N ALA A 72 -1.54 -3.86 -0.63
CA ALA A 72 -0.88 -4.46 -1.79
C ALA A 72 -1.27 -3.83 -3.14
N MET A 73 -2.25 -2.93 -3.19
CA MET A 73 -2.52 -2.15 -4.41
C MET A 73 -1.39 -1.15 -4.72
N TYR A 74 -0.72 -0.63 -3.69
CA TYR A 74 0.19 0.52 -3.82
C TYR A 74 1.66 0.17 -3.54
N LEU A 75 1.95 -0.94 -2.86
CA LEU A 75 3.34 -1.32 -2.54
C LEU A 75 4.23 -1.41 -3.78
N GLY A 76 3.77 -2.05 -4.85
CA GLY A 76 4.51 -2.10 -6.12
C GLY A 76 4.72 -0.72 -6.75
N GLU A 77 3.72 0.17 -6.65
CA GLU A 77 3.81 1.53 -7.19
C GLU A 77 4.80 2.40 -6.40
N ILE A 78 4.87 2.24 -5.08
CA ILE A 78 5.90 2.90 -4.25
C ILE A 78 7.30 2.43 -4.66
N VAL A 79 7.51 1.12 -4.83
CA VAL A 79 8.80 0.59 -5.29
C VAL A 79 9.15 1.11 -6.69
N ARG A 80 8.19 1.16 -7.62
CA ARG A 80 8.40 1.74 -8.96
C ARG A 80 8.86 3.19 -8.89
N ARG A 81 8.23 4.02 -8.05
CA ARG A 81 8.60 5.44 -7.87
C ARG A 81 10.01 5.59 -7.33
N VAL A 82 10.42 4.75 -6.38
CA VAL A 82 11.79 4.70 -5.87
C VAL A 82 12.77 4.33 -6.98
N LEU A 83 12.50 3.25 -7.72
CA LEU A 83 13.34 2.80 -8.83
C LEU A 83 13.46 3.86 -9.93
N LEU A 84 12.36 4.56 -10.25
CA LEU A 84 12.36 5.65 -11.24
C LEU A 84 13.27 6.80 -10.79
N LYS A 85 13.17 7.22 -9.52
CA LYS A 85 14.03 8.27 -8.97
C LYS A 85 15.51 7.84 -9.03
N MET A 86 15.81 6.62 -8.61
CA MET A 86 17.18 6.08 -8.67
C MET A 86 17.69 5.99 -10.12
N ALA A 87 16.87 5.61 -11.08
CA ALA A 87 17.24 5.53 -12.49
C ALA A 87 17.49 6.91 -13.13
N GLN A 88 16.85 7.96 -12.64
CA GLN A 88 17.05 9.33 -13.12
C GLN A 88 18.28 9.99 -12.49
N GLU A 89 18.59 9.65 -11.24
CA GLU A 89 19.70 10.21 -10.49
C GLU A 89 20.99 9.41 -10.64
N THR A 90 20.90 8.16 -11.09
CA THR A 90 22.01 7.21 -11.23
C THR A 90 21.85 6.34 -12.47
N ALA A 91 22.91 5.64 -12.91
CA ALA A 91 22.85 4.70 -14.02
C ALA A 91 22.29 3.31 -13.62
N LEU A 92 21.24 3.26 -12.77
CA LEU A 92 20.68 2.00 -12.23
C LEU A 92 20.27 1.01 -13.34
N PHE A 93 19.74 1.53 -14.46
CA PHE A 93 19.35 0.77 -15.64
C PHE A 93 20.24 1.10 -16.86
N GLY A 94 21.44 1.64 -16.63
CA GLY A 94 22.32 2.17 -17.67
C GLY A 94 22.05 3.65 -17.99
N ASP A 95 22.48 4.10 -19.17
CA ASP A 95 22.39 5.51 -19.58
C ASP A 95 20.97 5.95 -19.96
N VAL A 96 20.07 5.00 -20.20
CA VAL A 96 18.69 5.25 -20.63
C VAL A 96 17.72 4.64 -19.63
N VAL A 97 16.85 5.47 -19.06
CA VAL A 97 15.76 5.01 -18.19
C VAL A 97 14.73 4.24 -19.01
N PRO A 98 14.38 2.99 -18.66
CA PRO A 98 13.35 2.24 -19.37
C PRO A 98 12.02 3.02 -19.38
N PRO A 99 11.38 3.22 -20.54
CA PRO A 99 10.14 3.99 -20.62
C PRO A 99 9.01 3.35 -19.82
N GLU A 100 8.98 2.02 -19.72
CA GLU A 100 8.04 1.26 -18.90
C GLU A 100 8.13 1.63 -17.41
N LEU A 101 9.31 2.07 -16.94
CA LEU A 101 9.51 2.49 -15.55
C LEU A 101 8.74 3.78 -15.24
N ALA A 102 8.41 4.60 -16.24
CA ALA A 102 7.60 5.80 -16.09
C ALA A 102 6.09 5.50 -16.07
N THR A 103 5.66 4.28 -16.42
CA THR A 103 4.25 3.89 -16.47
C THR A 103 3.73 3.58 -15.06
N PRO A 104 2.71 4.30 -14.55
CA PRO A 104 2.12 4.02 -13.25
C PRO A 104 1.60 2.58 -13.16
N TYR A 105 1.79 1.95 -12.00
CA TYR A 105 1.34 0.59 -11.68
C TYR A 105 1.91 -0.52 -12.56
N GLN A 106 2.99 -0.26 -13.30
CA GLN A 106 3.69 -1.26 -14.10
C GLN A 106 4.32 -2.37 -13.23
N LEU A 107 4.91 -2.00 -12.09
CA LEU A 107 5.39 -2.93 -11.07
C LEU A 107 4.28 -3.20 -10.06
N ARG A 108 3.85 -4.45 -9.94
CA ARG A 108 2.75 -4.83 -9.04
C ARG A 108 3.28 -5.60 -7.83
N SER A 109 2.45 -5.70 -6.80
CA SER A 109 2.83 -6.42 -5.58
C SER A 109 3.17 -7.90 -5.76
N PRO A 110 2.56 -8.68 -6.68
CA PRO A 110 3.02 -10.03 -6.97
C PRO A 110 4.45 -10.07 -7.52
N ASP A 111 4.82 -9.08 -8.33
CA ASP A 111 6.17 -8.96 -8.88
C ASP A 111 7.16 -8.65 -7.75
N MET A 112 6.82 -7.71 -6.88
CA MET A 112 7.58 -7.41 -5.65
C MET A 112 7.70 -8.63 -4.72
N ALA A 113 6.64 -9.40 -4.54
CA ALA A 113 6.66 -10.60 -3.71
C ALA A 113 7.59 -11.67 -4.29
N ALA A 114 7.58 -11.87 -5.62
CA ALA A 114 8.51 -12.77 -6.29
C ALA A 114 9.96 -12.33 -6.10
N MET A 115 10.25 -11.03 -6.26
CA MET A 115 11.57 -10.47 -6.01
C MET A 115 12.00 -10.61 -4.54
N HIS A 116 11.09 -10.42 -3.59
CA HIS A 116 11.37 -10.56 -2.16
C HIS A 116 11.63 -12.00 -1.72
N GLN A 117 11.04 -12.97 -2.42
CA GLN A 117 11.24 -14.40 -2.18
C GLN A 117 12.49 -14.96 -2.87
N ASP A 118 13.22 -14.13 -3.62
CA ASP A 118 14.45 -14.55 -4.27
C ASP A 118 15.55 -14.83 -3.23
N THR A 119 15.95 -16.10 -3.15
CA THR A 119 17.03 -16.56 -2.29
C THR A 119 18.27 -16.99 -3.08
N SER A 120 18.31 -16.75 -4.40
CA SER A 120 19.49 -17.02 -5.22
C SER A 120 20.63 -16.07 -4.85
N GLU A 121 21.88 -16.52 -4.98
CA GLU A 121 23.05 -15.70 -4.67
C GLU A 121 23.19 -14.51 -5.62
N ASP A 122 22.81 -14.70 -6.89
CA ASP A 122 22.93 -13.69 -7.95
C ASP A 122 21.64 -12.88 -8.21
N HIS A 123 20.59 -13.12 -7.42
CA HIS A 123 19.28 -12.47 -7.57
C HIS A 123 18.64 -12.69 -8.96
N ASP A 124 18.67 -13.93 -9.44
CA ASP A 124 18.17 -14.33 -10.75
C ASP A 124 16.69 -13.96 -10.96
N VAL A 125 15.85 -14.19 -9.95
CA VAL A 125 14.40 -13.90 -10.03
C VAL A 125 14.17 -12.39 -10.08
N VAL A 126 14.95 -11.61 -9.34
CA VAL A 126 14.91 -10.14 -9.44
C VAL A 126 15.27 -9.70 -10.85
N GLY A 127 16.37 -10.22 -11.41
CA GLY A 127 16.81 -9.91 -12.77
C GLY A 127 15.78 -10.27 -13.84
N GLU A 128 15.19 -11.47 -13.74
CA GLU A 128 14.12 -11.92 -14.63
C GLU A 128 12.88 -11.03 -14.54
N LYS A 129 12.43 -10.68 -13.33
CA LYS A 129 11.27 -9.82 -13.12
C LYS A 129 11.49 -8.42 -13.67
N LEU A 130 12.64 -7.81 -13.41
CA LEU A 130 12.95 -6.49 -13.95
C LEU A 130 12.98 -6.49 -15.48
N LYS A 131 13.52 -7.54 -16.10
CA LYS A 131 13.50 -7.72 -17.57
C LYS A 131 12.07 -7.93 -18.11
N GLU A 132 11.27 -8.75 -17.45
CA GLU A 132 9.87 -9.00 -17.82
C GLU A 132 9.03 -7.71 -17.78
N ILE A 133 9.23 -6.90 -16.74
CA ILE A 133 8.38 -5.73 -16.46
C ILE A 133 8.84 -4.48 -17.21
N PHE A 134 10.15 -4.27 -17.31
CA PHE A 134 10.76 -3.05 -17.84
C PHE A 134 11.66 -3.26 -19.06
N GLY A 135 11.91 -4.50 -19.46
CA GLY A 135 12.84 -4.82 -20.56
C GLY A 135 12.26 -4.63 -21.96
N GLY A 136 11.20 -3.83 -22.12
CA GLY A 136 10.52 -3.43 -23.37
C GLY A 136 10.89 -4.23 -24.62
N GLY A 137 9.96 -5.06 -25.13
CA GLY A 137 10.17 -5.93 -26.30
C GLY A 137 10.90 -5.24 -27.47
N GLY A 138 12.20 -5.47 -27.53
CA GLY A 138 13.12 -5.06 -28.59
C GLY A 138 13.92 -6.30 -28.98
N GLY A 139 13.89 -6.62 -30.28
CA GLY A 139 14.40 -7.86 -30.87
C GLY A 139 15.90 -8.10 -30.72
#